data_AF-X1R8E1-F1
#
_entry.id   AF-X1R8E1-F1
#
_cell.length_a   1.000
_cell.length_b   1.000
_cell.length_c   1.000
_cell.angle_alpha   90.00
_cell.angle_beta   90.00
_cell.angle_gamma   90.00
#
_symmetry.space_group_name_H-M   'P 1'
#
loop_
_entity.id
_entity.type
_entity.pdbx_description
1 polymer ?
#
loop_
_entity_poly.entity_id
_entity_poly.type
_entity_poly.pdbx_seq_one_letter_code
_entity_poly.pdbx_strand_id
1 'polypeptide(L)'
;MINYFKELYKYRELLWNLTKKELKVRYRGSILGIFWSLLNPVIMTLVYTFVFSIILKSPIEDFSIFLLSALIPWNFLASSLNVGIDSIVGNSHLINKIKFPREILPLSITFS
;
A
#
# COMPACT_ATOMS: atom_id res chain seq x y z
N MET A 1 -6.07 -24.21 11.52
CA MET A 1 -5.35 -22.92 11.56
C MET A 1 -3.85 -23.07 11.36
N ILE A 2 -3.16 -23.94 12.11
CA ILE A 2 -1.69 -24.16 11.97
C ILE A 2 -1.26 -24.64 10.57
N ASN A 3 -2.06 -25.49 9.92
CA ASN A 3 -1.76 -25.97 8.55
C ASN A 3 -1.78 -24.84 7.51
N TYR A 4 -2.61 -23.80 7.69
CA TYR A 4 -2.68 -22.65 6.78
C TYR A 4 -1.37 -21.84 6.79
N PHE A 5 -0.87 -21.53 7.99
CA PHE A 5 0.43 -20.87 8.16
C PHE A 5 1.59 -21.72 7.61
N LYS A 6 1.51 -23.04 7.74
CA LYS A 6 2.52 -23.98 7.23
C LYS A 6 2.51 -24.04 5.69
N GLU A 7 1.34 -23.98 5.07
CA GLU A 7 1.21 -23.85 3.61
C GLU A 7 1.73 -22.50 3.12
N LEU A 8 1.33 -21.39 3.73
CA LEU A 8 1.85 -20.06 3.41
C LEU A 8 3.38 -20.01 3.47
N TYR A 9 3.98 -20.59 4.51
CA TYR A 9 5.43 -20.66 4.65
C TYR A 9 6.10 -21.52 3.57
N LYS A 10 5.43 -22.58 3.09
CA LYS A 10 5.91 -23.42 1.97
C LYS A 10 5.94 -22.65 0.65
N TYR A 11 5.02 -21.71 0.46
CA TYR A 11 4.94 -20.85 -0.73
C TYR A 11 5.66 -19.50 -0.57
N ARG A 12 6.52 -19.34 0.45
CA ARG A 12 7.28 -18.09 0.70
C ARG A 12 8.11 -17.64 -0.51
N GLU A 13 8.64 -18.57 -1.30
CA GLU A 13 9.44 -18.25 -2.49
C GLU A 13 8.56 -17.66 -3.59
N LEU A 14 7.33 -18.19 -3.76
CA LEU A 14 6.35 -17.63 -4.66
C LEU A 14 5.94 -16.22 -4.21
N LEU A 15 5.67 -16.04 -2.91
CA LEU A 15 5.34 -14.73 -2.32
C LEU A 15 6.46 -13.73 -2.58
N TRP A 16 7.72 -14.08 -2.30
CA TRP A 16 8.87 -13.22 -2.52
C TRP A 16 9.08 -12.86 -3.99
N ASN A 17 8.88 -13.82 -4.89
CA ASN A 17 8.98 -13.59 -6.34
C ASN A 17 7.87 -12.66 -6.85
N LEU A 18 6.65 -12.82 -6.33
CA LEU A 18 5.53 -11.94 -6.65
C LEU A 18 5.76 -10.53 -6.08
N THR A 19 6.18 -10.38 -4.83
CA THR A 19 6.52 -9.08 -4.23
C THR A 19 7.63 -8.38 -5.02
N LYS A 20 8.70 -9.09 -5.39
CA LYS A 20 9.76 -8.53 -6.25
C LYS A 20 9.23 -8.10 -7.62
N LYS A 21 8.33 -8.88 -8.22
CA LYS A 21 7.69 -8.53 -9.48
C LYS A 21 6.85 -7.27 -9.33
N GLU A 22 6.00 -7.19 -8.30
CA GLU A 22 5.16 -6.02 -8.00
C GLU A 22 6.01 -4.77 -7.76
N LEU A 23 7.05 -4.85 -6.93
CA LEU A 23 8.04 -3.78 -6.75
C LEU A 23 8.66 -3.36 -8.09
N LYS A 24 9.09 -4.34 -8.89
CA LYS A 24 9.71 -4.06 -10.20
C LYS A 24 8.70 -3.53 -11.22
N VAL A 25 7.41 -3.76 -11.08
CA VAL A 25 6.36 -3.19 -11.94
C VAL A 25 6.03 -1.78 -11.48
N ARG A 26 5.83 -1.58 -10.16
CA ARG A 26 5.57 -0.28 -9.53
C ARG A 26 6.70 0.72 -9.76
N TYR A 27 7.96 0.25 -9.78
CA TYR A 27 9.14 1.10 -9.96
C TYR A 27 9.80 1.02 -11.34
N ARG A 28 9.39 0.12 -12.26
CA ARG A 28 9.89 0.17 -13.66
C ARG A 28 9.27 1.37 -14.38
N GLY A 29 10.12 2.33 -14.71
CA GLY A 29 9.72 3.52 -15.50
C GLY A 29 9.38 4.75 -14.65
N SER A 30 9.49 4.67 -13.32
CA SER A 30 9.11 5.75 -12.43
C SER A 30 10.31 6.22 -11.60
N ILE A 31 11.21 7.00 -12.23
CA ILE A 31 12.25 7.77 -11.51
C ILE A 31 11.59 8.69 -10.46
N LEU A 32 10.32 9.07 -10.70
CA LEU A 32 9.48 9.85 -9.79
C LEU A 32 8.55 9.01 -8.91
N GLY A 33 8.47 7.69 -9.03
CA GLY A 33 7.41 6.89 -8.37
C GLY A 33 7.44 6.95 -6.84
N ILE A 34 8.61 6.79 -6.24
CA ILE A 34 8.82 6.94 -4.79
C ILE A 34 8.54 8.38 -4.35
N PHE A 35 9.04 9.35 -5.13
CA PHE A 35 8.80 10.77 -4.87
C PHE A 35 7.30 11.09 -4.93
N TRP A 36 6.56 10.55 -5.90
CA TRP A 36 5.14 10.80 -6.11
C TRP A 36 4.28 10.23 -4.98
N SER A 37 4.62 9.04 -4.47
CA SER A 37 3.95 8.47 -3.29
C SER A 37 4.13 9.28 -2.02
N LEU A 38 5.25 10.01 -1.88
CA LEU A 38 5.50 10.92 -0.76
C LEU A 38 4.86 12.30 -0.99
N LEU A 39 4.83 12.76 -2.24
CA LEU A 39 4.38 14.08 -2.62
C LEU A 39 2.87 14.26 -2.41
N ASN A 40 2.06 13.23 -2.66
CA ASN A 40 0.62 13.26 -2.43
C ASN A 40 0.23 13.53 -0.94
N PRO A 41 0.70 12.75 0.05
CA PRO A 41 0.44 13.03 1.46
C PRO A 41 1.02 14.36 1.94
N VAL A 42 2.16 14.81 1.39
CA VAL A 42 2.73 16.14 1.72
C VAL A 42 1.84 17.27 1.21
N ILE A 43 1.37 17.22 -0.04
CA ILE A 43 0.45 18.21 -0.59
C ILE A 43 -0.88 18.20 0.19
N MET A 44 -1.44 17.01 0.46
CA MET A 44 -2.67 16.91 1.26
C MET A 44 -2.49 17.55 2.64
N THR A 45 -1.39 17.26 3.34
CA THR A 45 -1.11 17.84 4.64
C THR A 45 -1.00 19.35 4.55
N LEU A 46 -0.28 19.89 3.55
CA LEU A 46 -0.14 21.33 3.35
C LEU A 46 -1.49 22.02 3.12
N VAL A 47 -2.35 21.44 2.28
CA VAL A 47 -3.68 21.99 1.98
C VAL A 47 -4.55 21.99 3.22
N TYR A 48 -4.62 20.87 3.95
CA TYR A 48 -5.44 20.77 5.14
C TYR A 48 -4.91 21.61 6.29
N THR A 49 -3.60 21.66 6.51
CA THR A 49 -2.98 22.58 7.47
C THR A 49 -3.32 24.02 7.13
N PHE A 50 -3.20 24.42 5.87
CA PHE A 50 -3.53 25.78 5.44
C PHE A 50 -4.99 26.13 5.74
N VAL A 51 -5.93 25.26 5.39
CA VAL A 51 -7.36 25.47 5.64
C VAL A 51 -7.67 25.50 7.14
N PHE A 52 -7.24 24.50 7.92
CA PHE A 52 -7.64 24.38 9.32
C PHE A 52 -6.86 25.30 10.29
N SER A 53 -5.60 25.61 9.98
CA SER A 53 -4.78 26.50 10.80
C SER A 53 -5.09 27.97 10.52
N ILE A 54 -5.20 28.38 9.25
CA ILE A 54 -5.34 29.79 8.88
C ILE A 54 -6.80 30.22 8.83
N ILE A 55 -7.71 29.40 8.27
CA ILE A 55 -9.12 29.78 8.09
C ILE A 55 -9.93 29.46 9.34
N LEU A 56 -9.77 28.25 9.91
CA LEU A 56 -10.55 27.83 11.08
C LEU A 56 -9.92 28.21 12.44
N LYS A 57 -8.66 28.67 12.48
CA LYS A 57 -7.91 28.99 13.72
C LYS A 57 -8.11 27.92 14.80
N SER A 58 -7.91 26.66 14.42
CA SER A 58 -8.10 25.52 15.33
C SER A 58 -7.32 25.71 16.64
N PRO A 59 -7.90 25.40 17.81
CA PRO A 59 -7.22 25.50 19.11
C PRO A 59 -6.17 24.41 19.33
N ILE A 60 -5.97 23.53 18.35
CA ILE A 60 -5.02 22.41 18.41
C ILE A 60 -3.62 22.92 18.04
N GLU A 61 -2.70 22.92 19.01
CA GLU A 61 -1.27 23.10 18.76
C GLU A 61 -0.76 22.01 17.81
N ASP A 62 0.03 22.39 16.80
CA ASP A 62 0.62 21.48 15.81
C ASP A 62 -0.36 20.58 15.02
N PHE A 63 -1.51 21.14 14.60
CA PHE A 63 -2.51 20.44 13.76
C PHE A 63 -1.91 19.69 12.55
N SER A 64 -0.83 20.23 11.95
CA SER A 64 -0.10 19.59 10.85
C SER A 64 0.46 18.21 11.22
N ILE A 65 1.03 18.07 12.41
CA ILE A 65 1.67 16.82 12.87
C ILE A 65 0.58 15.79 13.20
N PHE A 66 -0.50 16.24 13.87
CA PHE A 66 -1.66 15.40 14.14
C PHE A 66 -2.24 14.83 12.85
N LEU A 67 -2.49 15.70 11.86
CA LEU A 67 -3.08 15.28 10.60
C LEU A 67 -2.15 14.35 9.81
N LEU A 68 -0.86 14.66 9.75
CA LEU A 68 0.13 13.84 9.06
C LEU A 68 0.22 12.44 9.71
N SER A 69 0.13 12.37 11.05
CA SER A 69 0.13 11.10 11.79
C SER A 69 -1.08 10.21 11.46
N ALA A 70 -2.23 10.80 11.13
CA ALA A 70 -3.43 10.08 10.72
C ALA A 70 -3.42 9.73 9.22
N LEU A 71 -2.91 10.64 8.38
CA LEU A 71 -2.89 10.48 6.93
C LEU A 71 -1.91 9.40 6.47
N ILE A 72 -0.73 9.26 7.07
CA ILE A 72 0.24 8.23 6.68
C ILE A 72 -0.36 6.81 6.76
N PRO A 73 -0.84 6.33 7.93
CA PRO A 73 -1.38 4.99 8.04
C PRO A 73 -2.66 4.82 7.21
N TRP A 74 -3.50 5.86 7.12
CA TRP A 74 -4.71 5.82 6.31
C TRP A 74 -4.42 5.66 4.81
N ASN A 75 -3.50 6.46 4.27
CA ASN A 75 -3.11 6.36 2.86
C ASN A 75 -2.44 5.03 2.56
N PHE A 76 -1.58 4.53 3.46
CA PHE A 76 -0.97 3.21 3.32
C PHE A 76 -2.03 2.11 3.26
N LEU A 77 -3.01 2.13 4.17
CA LEU A 77 -4.11 1.17 4.20
C LEU A 77 -4.95 1.25 2.92
N ALA A 78 -5.40 2.45 2.54
CA ALA A 78 -6.23 2.67 1.37
C ALA A 78 -5.51 2.23 0.08
N SER A 79 -4.23 2.57 -0.07
CA SER A 79 -3.44 2.15 -1.23
C SER A 79 -3.26 0.63 -1.25
N SER A 80 -2.92 0.01 -0.12
CA SER A 80 -2.68 -1.44 -0.06
C SER A 80 -3.94 -2.23 -0.35
N LEU A 81 -5.11 -1.76 0.12
CA LEU A 81 -6.40 -2.39 -0.16
C LEU A 81 -6.77 -2.30 -1.63
N ASN A 82 -6.71 -1.10 -2.23
CA ASN A 82 -7.08 -0.92 -3.64
C ASN A 82 -6.18 -1.75 -4.56
N VAL A 83 -4.86 -1.63 -4.40
CA VAL A 83 -3.90 -2.42 -5.21
C VAL A 83 -4.04 -3.91 -4.92
N GLY A 84 -4.31 -4.30 -3.67
CA GLY A 84 -4.55 -5.68 -3.26
C GLY A 84 -5.76 -6.30 -3.96
N ILE A 85 -6.86 -5.55 -4.10
CA ILE A 85 -8.07 -5.99 -4.83
C ILE A 85 -7.74 -6.16 -6.31
N ASP A 86 -7.10 -5.17 -6.94
CA ASP A 86 -6.74 -5.21 -8.35
C ASP A 86 -5.80 -6.38 -8.68
N SER A 87 -4.97 -6.79 -7.73
CA SER A 87 -4.04 -7.90 -7.89
C SER A 87 -4.69 -9.25 -8.14
N ILE A 88 -5.87 -9.47 -7.59
CA ILE A 88 -6.61 -10.73 -7.72
C ILE A 88 -7.09 -10.84 -9.17
N VAL A 89 -7.60 -9.75 -9.72
CA VAL A 89 -8.06 -9.66 -11.11
C VAL A 89 -6.86 -9.67 -12.06
N GLY A 90 -5.83 -8.85 -11.79
CA GLY A 90 -4.64 -8.72 -12.62
C GLY A 90 -3.78 -9.99 -12.69
N ASN A 91 -3.77 -10.81 -11.64
CA ASN A 91 -3.08 -12.10 -11.63
C ASN A 91 -4.01 -13.30 -11.87
N SER A 92 -5.22 -13.09 -12.42
CA SER A 92 -6.21 -14.15 -12.74
C SER A 92 -5.61 -15.29 -13.59
N HIS A 93 -4.67 -14.99 -14.49
CA HIS A 93 -3.97 -16.00 -15.28
C HIS A 93 -3.16 -16.98 -14.43
N LEU A 94 -2.57 -16.52 -13.33
CA LEU A 94 -1.79 -17.35 -12.41
C LEU A 94 -2.73 -18.26 -11.60
N ILE A 95 -3.85 -17.70 -11.14
CA ILE A 95 -4.88 -18.41 -10.34
C ILE A 95 -5.45 -19.59 -11.13
N ASN A 96 -5.69 -19.42 -12.43
CA ASN A 96 -6.28 -20.46 -13.27
C ASN A 96 -5.29 -21.56 -13.68
N LYS A 97 -3.98 -21.31 -13.60
CA LYS A 97 -2.93 -22.26 -14.04
C LYS A 97 -2.27 -23.04 -12.91
N ILE A 98 -2.24 -22.50 -11.70
CA ILE A 98 -1.49 -23.08 -10.59
C ILE A 98 -2.38 -23.10 -9.35
N LYS A 99 -2.45 -24.25 -8.65
CA LYS A 99 -3.10 -24.33 -7.34
C LYS A 99 -2.16 -23.80 -6.26
N PHE A 100 -2.51 -22.66 -5.67
CA PHE A 100 -1.84 -22.07 -4.51
C PHE A 100 -2.87 -21.30 -3.66
N PRO A 101 -2.58 -21.01 -2.38
CA PRO A 101 -3.50 -20.24 -1.54
C PRO A 101 -3.60 -18.79 -2.03
N ARG A 102 -4.84 -18.35 -2.34
CA ARG A 102 -5.13 -17.06 -3.00
C ARG A 102 -4.71 -15.85 -2.18
N GLU A 103 -4.60 -16.01 -0.86
CA GLU A 103 -4.15 -15.01 0.12
C GLU A 103 -2.73 -14.49 -0.16
N ILE A 104 -1.90 -15.25 -0.89
CA ILE A 104 -0.53 -14.84 -1.24
C ILE A 104 -0.54 -13.58 -2.14
N LEU A 105 -1.57 -13.39 -2.96
CA LEU A 105 -1.66 -12.24 -3.87
C LEU A 105 -1.77 -10.91 -3.10
N PRO A 106 -2.79 -10.69 -2.24
CA PRO A 106 -2.87 -9.47 -1.44
C PRO A 106 -1.70 -9.33 -0.47
N LEU A 107 -1.17 -10.44 0.10
CA LEU A 107 0.02 -10.40 0.95
C LEU A 107 1.25 -9.86 0.19
N SER A 108 1.43 -10.30 -1.06
CA SER A 108 2.58 -9.85 -1.86
C SER A 108 2.62 -8.35 -2.09
N ILE A 109 1.45 -7.68 -2.03
CA ILE A 109 1.29 -6.24 -2.18
C ILE A 109 1.45 -5.49 -0.87
N THR A 110 0.92 -6.02 0.22
CA THR A 110 1.17 -5.42 1.54
C THR A 110 2.65 -5.46 1.93
N PHE A 111 3.41 -6.43 1.41
CA PHE A 111 4.86 -6.53 1.60
C PHE A 111 5.70 -5.80 0.53
N SER A 112 5.06 -5.18 -0.48
CA SER A 112 5.71 -4.42 -1.57
C SER A 112 5.66 -2.92 -1.31
#